data_AF-A0A5C8CKE2-F1
#
_entry.id   AF-A0A5C8CKE2-F1
#
_cell.length_a   1.000
_cell.length_b   1.000
_cell.length_c   1.000
_cell.angle_alpha   90.00
_cell.angle_beta   90.00
_cell.angle_gamma   90.00
#
_symmetry.space_group_name_H-M   'P 1'
#
loop_
_entity.id
_entity.type
_entity.pdbx_description
1 polymer ?
#
loop_
_entity_poly.entity_id
_entity_poly.type
_entity_poly.pdbx_seq_one_letter_code
_entity_poly.pdbx_strand_id
1 'polypeptide(L)'
;MISLEMKYTALYWALNFEEISEDIFVKYYNNDYKITIFAENQLIDYGKDIMIKDKNSCEIISHRDLVILECLNRLLDKGINPNEIVINAKIDNEPDIICKDMAIFCEAWQEYSDDFHYNKYKYNIKYTSLLVSGIVEIKNIIIFKNKLYDYGIFEYNSNIFYPKLKNKNNIIDFQYNSDFILSHDELIKYKGKSKKLILPEGIRILSANSFWNNKNLEEVVLPESLEIIGGDSFYYCEKLKKINIPKNVLIIGNNPFSACKSLEVIENKSEHFIIKDNILFNKKMDRIIYYPMNKKDNFYSIPDTVKIIGKHSFYNNKYIEKLIIPKSVIHMENNPFSDCDKISLDIRTNNYHNDNGIIFNKFKTMIVCVLKNANIGDYTIPDTVKYIGRNSFWNCKSIKKLTISNGIVKIGYNPFANCDNIELASKNQKFIVADGMLLNSEKNELICCPNRVAKGIRYLPKNIKRINSRAFSGCFNLKSIELHNELELIDKSAFTLCSNLKEIYIPDSCIYVNEWAFAGCVKLKKISINENTNLHKNAFIGCDAKIIKRRRL
;
A
#
# COMPACT_ATOMS: atom_id res chain seq x y z
N MET A 1 -20.24 -2.68 2.13
CA MET A 1 -20.29 -1.42 1.35
C MET A 1 -18.92 -0.80 1.37
N ILE A 2 -18.36 -0.50 0.21
CA ILE A 2 -17.29 0.48 0.12
C ILE A 2 -17.89 1.80 0.64
N SER A 3 -17.20 2.55 1.50
CA SER A 3 -17.73 3.86 1.87
C SER A 3 -17.81 4.72 0.61
N LEU A 4 -18.90 5.48 0.44
CA LEU A 4 -19.04 6.46 -0.65
C LEU A 4 -17.78 7.37 -0.77
N GLU A 5 -17.00 7.48 0.30
CA GLU A 5 -15.79 8.29 0.45
C GLU A 5 -14.46 7.63 -0.03
N MET A 6 -14.49 6.38 -0.52
CA MET A 6 -13.30 5.69 -1.03
C MET A 6 -13.13 5.88 -2.53
N LYS A 7 -12.52 7.00 -2.92
CA LYS A 7 -11.90 7.15 -4.24
C LYS A 7 -10.76 6.14 -4.38
N TYR A 8 -10.82 5.29 -5.41
CA TYR A 8 -9.75 4.32 -5.73
C TYR A 8 -8.69 4.92 -6.64
N THR A 9 -8.38 6.19 -6.43
CA THR A 9 -7.37 6.94 -7.18
C THR A 9 -6.04 6.19 -7.29
N ALA A 10 -5.62 5.55 -6.21
CA ALA A 10 -4.42 4.71 -6.19
C ALA A 10 -4.50 3.50 -7.14
N LEU A 11 -5.68 2.89 -7.28
CA LEU A 11 -5.91 1.82 -8.26
C LEU A 11 -5.91 2.39 -9.68
N TYR A 12 -6.63 3.48 -9.94
CA TYR A 12 -6.71 4.07 -11.28
C TYR A 12 -5.31 4.44 -11.81
N TRP A 13 -4.47 5.01 -10.96
CA TRP A 13 -3.06 5.24 -11.28
C TRP A 13 -2.26 3.96 -11.49
N ALA A 14 -2.44 2.94 -10.66
CA ALA A 14 -1.79 1.63 -10.85
C ALA A 14 -2.19 0.96 -12.18
N LEU A 15 -3.37 1.28 -12.71
CA LEU A 15 -3.85 0.84 -14.02
C LEU A 15 -3.42 1.77 -15.18
N ASN A 16 -2.63 2.81 -14.91
CA ASN A 16 -2.18 3.84 -15.86
C ASN A 16 -3.29 4.73 -16.43
N PHE A 17 -4.35 5.00 -15.68
CA PHE A 17 -5.27 6.09 -16.03
C PHE A 17 -4.66 7.45 -15.67
N GLU A 18 -4.86 8.43 -16.53
CA GLU A 18 -4.42 9.82 -16.34
C GLU A 18 -5.57 10.70 -15.86
N GLU A 19 -5.31 11.55 -14.86
CA GLU A 19 -6.29 12.52 -14.37
C GLU A 19 -6.32 13.76 -15.29
N ILE A 20 -7.38 13.89 -16.09
CA ILE A 20 -7.54 14.98 -17.07
C ILE A 20 -8.27 16.19 -16.49
N SER A 21 -9.11 15.97 -15.47
CA SER A 21 -9.83 16.96 -14.66
C SER A 21 -9.97 16.40 -13.25
N GLU A 22 -10.28 17.24 -12.25
CA GLU A 22 -10.51 16.80 -10.87
C GLU A 22 -11.45 15.58 -10.85
N ASP A 23 -10.94 14.46 -10.35
CA ASP A 23 -11.65 13.18 -10.23
C ASP A 23 -12.12 12.53 -11.55
N ILE A 24 -11.61 12.98 -12.70
CA ILE A 24 -11.88 12.38 -14.01
C ILE A 24 -10.60 11.75 -14.55
N PHE A 25 -10.60 10.42 -14.61
CA PHE A 25 -9.46 9.61 -15.05
C PHE A 25 -9.74 8.98 -16.40
N VAL A 26 -8.81 9.07 -17.34
CA VAL A 26 -8.95 8.48 -18.68
C VAL A 26 -7.75 7.60 -18.99
N LYS A 27 -8.02 6.45 -19.59
CA LYS A 27 -6.98 5.63 -20.22
C LYS A 27 -7.37 5.33 -21.65
N TYR A 28 -6.42 5.55 -22.54
CA TYR A 28 -6.51 5.17 -23.94
C TYR A 28 -5.84 3.81 -24.15
N TYR A 29 -6.47 2.98 -24.96
CA TYR A 29 -6.03 1.66 -25.38
C TYR A 29 -5.77 1.66 -26.88
N ASN A 30 -5.34 0.52 -27.42
CA ASN A 30 -5.14 0.37 -28.87
C ASN A 30 -6.45 0.67 -29.63
N ASN A 31 -6.35 1.20 -30.86
CA ASN A 31 -7.46 1.63 -31.71
C ASN A 31 -8.24 2.87 -31.22
N ASP A 32 -7.57 3.76 -30.47
CA ASP A 32 -8.16 4.98 -29.90
C ASP A 32 -9.34 4.75 -28.94
N TYR A 33 -9.53 3.50 -28.48
CA TYR A 33 -10.53 3.15 -27.48
C TYR A 33 -10.16 3.77 -26.14
N LYS A 34 -11.16 4.21 -25.35
CA LYS A 34 -10.92 4.77 -24.03
C LYS A 34 -11.93 4.31 -23.00
N ILE A 35 -11.48 4.20 -21.77
CA ILE A 35 -12.33 4.12 -20.58
C ILE A 35 -12.17 5.43 -19.81
N THR A 36 -13.29 5.98 -19.34
CA THR A 36 -13.33 7.18 -18.49
C THR A 36 -13.93 6.84 -17.14
N ILE A 37 -13.27 7.26 -16.05
CA ILE A 37 -13.70 7.06 -14.68
C ILE A 37 -14.04 8.42 -14.09
N PHE A 38 -15.28 8.58 -13.66
CA PHE A 38 -15.75 9.72 -12.87
C PHE A 38 -15.72 9.29 -11.41
N ALA A 39 -14.57 9.48 -10.76
CA ALA A 39 -14.29 8.93 -9.43
C ALA A 39 -15.19 9.51 -8.34
N GLU A 40 -15.55 10.80 -8.45
CA GLU A 40 -16.49 11.46 -7.51
C GLU A 40 -17.89 10.84 -7.59
N ASN A 41 -18.37 10.58 -8.81
CA ASN A 41 -19.67 9.97 -9.06
C ASN A 41 -19.67 8.45 -8.93
N GLN A 42 -18.51 7.85 -8.60
CA GLN A 42 -18.30 6.39 -8.60
C GLN A 42 -18.79 5.75 -9.90
N LEU A 43 -18.46 6.32 -11.05
CA LEU A 43 -18.99 5.89 -12.36
C LEU A 43 -17.84 5.59 -13.35
N ILE A 44 -18.00 4.57 -14.18
CA ILE A 44 -17.07 4.16 -15.23
C ILE A 44 -17.78 4.18 -16.59
N ASP A 45 -17.50 5.16 -17.43
CA ASP A 45 -17.83 5.05 -18.84
C ASP A 45 -16.86 4.05 -19.49
N TYR A 46 -17.36 2.84 -19.72
CA TYR A 46 -16.60 1.78 -20.37
C TYR A 46 -16.37 2.06 -21.85
N GLY A 47 -17.06 3.02 -22.48
CA GLY A 47 -17.07 3.23 -23.93
C GLY A 47 -18.19 2.44 -24.62
N LYS A 48 -18.44 2.78 -25.90
CA LYS A 48 -19.58 2.25 -26.68
C LYS A 48 -19.36 0.84 -27.25
N ASP A 49 -18.11 0.38 -27.32
CA ASP A 49 -17.76 -0.87 -28.02
C ASP A 49 -17.81 -2.08 -27.08
N ILE A 50 -17.71 -1.88 -25.75
CA ILE A 50 -17.97 -2.96 -24.77
C ILE A 50 -19.48 -3.11 -24.59
N MET A 51 -20.02 -4.31 -24.80
CA MET A 51 -21.44 -4.58 -24.57
C MET A 51 -21.70 -4.77 -23.08
N ILE A 52 -22.62 -3.96 -22.53
CA ILE A 52 -23.09 -4.10 -21.15
C ILE A 52 -24.49 -4.72 -21.19
N LYS A 53 -24.64 -5.96 -20.70
CA LYS A 53 -25.94 -6.64 -20.60
C LYS A 53 -26.61 -6.34 -19.28
N ASP A 54 -27.92 -6.09 -19.34
CA ASP A 54 -28.82 -5.96 -18.19
C ASP A 54 -28.43 -4.87 -17.16
N LYS A 55 -27.66 -3.85 -17.57
CA LYS A 55 -27.23 -2.77 -16.69
C LYS A 55 -27.69 -1.39 -17.18
N ASN A 56 -28.25 -0.63 -16.24
CA ASN A 56 -28.37 0.82 -16.30
C ASN A 56 -27.25 1.55 -15.55
N SER A 57 -26.30 0.87 -14.89
CA SER A 57 -25.32 1.60 -14.07
C SER A 57 -23.87 1.12 -14.21
N CYS A 58 -23.07 1.99 -14.82
CA CYS A 58 -21.62 2.00 -14.82
C CYS A 58 -20.99 2.25 -13.44
N GLU A 59 -21.70 1.98 -12.35
CA GLU A 59 -21.34 2.41 -11.00
C GLU A 59 -20.32 1.48 -10.31
N ILE A 60 -19.54 2.04 -9.39
CA ILE A 60 -18.55 1.39 -8.54
C ILE A 60 -19.12 1.35 -7.10
N ILE A 61 -19.93 0.34 -6.80
CA ILE A 61 -20.62 0.23 -5.51
C ILE A 61 -20.00 -0.82 -4.58
N SER A 62 -19.11 -1.66 -5.12
CA SER A 62 -18.49 -2.79 -4.43
C SER A 62 -17.04 -3.02 -4.87
N HIS A 63 -16.28 -3.76 -4.05
CA HIS A 63 -14.87 -4.05 -4.38
C HIS A 63 -14.78 -4.93 -5.63
N ARG A 64 -15.80 -5.76 -5.86
CA ARG A 64 -15.97 -6.56 -7.07
C ARG A 64 -15.99 -5.71 -8.33
N ASP A 65 -16.63 -4.53 -8.33
CA ASP A 65 -16.66 -3.63 -9.49
C ASP A 65 -15.25 -3.14 -9.88
N LEU A 66 -14.35 -3.00 -8.91
CA LEU A 66 -12.95 -2.66 -9.15
C LEU A 66 -12.16 -3.81 -9.74
N VAL A 67 -12.45 -5.04 -9.28
CA VAL A 67 -11.86 -6.26 -9.82
C VAL A 67 -12.31 -6.45 -11.28
N ILE A 68 -13.56 -6.10 -11.61
CA ILE A 68 -14.07 -6.07 -13.00
C ILE A 68 -13.29 -5.05 -13.83
N LEU A 69 -13.22 -3.78 -13.39
CA LEU A 69 -12.45 -2.73 -14.08
C LEU A 69 -11.00 -3.16 -14.32
N GLU A 70 -10.39 -3.77 -13.32
CA GLU A 70 -8.99 -4.17 -13.38
C GLU A 70 -8.76 -5.36 -14.32
N CYS A 71 -9.65 -6.36 -14.32
CA CYS A 71 -9.65 -7.46 -15.28
C CYS A 71 -9.81 -6.94 -16.72
N LEU A 72 -10.79 -6.06 -16.95
CA LEU A 72 -11.05 -5.42 -18.25
C LEU A 72 -9.83 -4.63 -18.74
N ASN A 73 -9.24 -3.82 -17.85
CA ASN A 73 -8.03 -3.07 -18.17
C ASN A 73 -6.92 -3.99 -18.72
N ARG A 74 -6.76 -5.20 -18.15
CA ARG A 74 -5.74 -6.15 -18.60
C ARG A 74 -6.08 -6.85 -19.91
N LEU A 75 -7.35 -7.17 -20.14
CA LEU A 75 -7.80 -7.69 -21.43
C LEU A 75 -7.47 -6.69 -22.55
N LEU A 76 -7.81 -5.41 -22.32
CA LEU A 76 -7.53 -4.32 -23.25
C LEU A 76 -6.02 -4.05 -23.41
N ASP A 77 -5.24 -4.05 -22.32
CA ASP A 77 -3.78 -3.90 -22.35
C ASP A 77 -3.08 -5.03 -23.14
N LYS A 78 -3.69 -6.23 -23.19
CA LYS A 78 -3.23 -7.35 -24.02
C LYS A 78 -3.81 -7.35 -25.44
N GLY A 79 -4.56 -6.32 -25.82
CA GLY A 79 -5.03 -6.11 -27.18
C GLY A 79 -6.32 -6.83 -27.55
N ILE A 80 -7.12 -7.28 -26.57
CA ILE A 80 -8.48 -7.77 -26.85
C ILE A 80 -9.32 -6.64 -27.44
N ASN A 81 -10.05 -6.93 -28.52
CA ASN A 81 -10.94 -5.96 -29.14
C ASN A 81 -12.13 -5.69 -28.19
N PRO A 82 -12.44 -4.42 -27.85
CA PRO A 82 -13.57 -4.05 -27.01
C PRO A 82 -14.91 -4.71 -27.41
N ASN A 83 -15.17 -4.87 -28.71
CA ASN A 83 -16.40 -5.49 -29.24
C ASN A 83 -16.55 -6.98 -28.91
N GLU A 84 -15.48 -7.64 -28.45
CA GLU A 84 -15.50 -9.05 -28.05
C GLU A 84 -15.83 -9.24 -26.56
N ILE A 85 -15.96 -8.13 -25.81
CA ILE A 85 -16.15 -8.12 -24.38
C ILE A 85 -17.61 -7.83 -24.04
N VAL A 86 -18.18 -8.69 -23.20
CA VAL A 86 -19.50 -8.53 -22.61
C VAL A 86 -19.36 -8.46 -21.11
N ILE A 87 -19.91 -7.41 -20.50
CA ILE A 87 -20.04 -7.29 -19.05
C ILE A 87 -21.48 -7.65 -18.69
N ASN A 88 -21.67 -8.66 -17.83
CA ASN A 88 -23.01 -9.01 -17.33
C ASN A 88 -23.31 -8.28 -16.03
N ALA A 89 -24.54 -7.78 -15.88
CA ALA A 89 -25.05 -7.36 -14.58
C ALA A 89 -25.29 -8.57 -13.68
N LYS A 90 -25.24 -8.34 -12.36
CA LYS A 90 -25.32 -9.34 -11.30
C LYS A 90 -26.55 -10.25 -11.44
N ILE A 91 -26.35 -11.40 -12.09
CA ILE A 91 -27.22 -12.56 -12.05
C ILE A 91 -26.43 -13.65 -11.33
N ASP A 92 -27.00 -14.21 -10.26
CA ASP A 92 -26.36 -15.28 -9.52
C ASP A 92 -26.03 -16.44 -10.48
N ASN A 93 -24.78 -16.89 -10.45
CA ASN A 93 -24.22 -17.95 -11.30
C ASN A 93 -23.98 -17.59 -12.79
N GLU A 94 -23.99 -16.32 -13.19
CA GLU A 94 -23.44 -15.91 -14.49
C GLU A 94 -22.07 -15.21 -14.31
N PRO A 95 -21.16 -15.31 -15.30
CA PRO A 95 -19.85 -14.66 -15.23
C PRO A 95 -19.96 -13.14 -15.31
N ASP A 96 -19.08 -12.42 -14.62
CA ASP A 96 -19.01 -10.95 -14.68
C ASP A 96 -18.56 -10.44 -16.05
N ILE A 97 -17.60 -11.15 -16.66
CA ILE A 97 -17.07 -10.82 -17.99
C ILE A 97 -17.14 -12.08 -18.86
N ILE A 98 -17.73 -11.96 -20.03
CA ILE A 98 -17.62 -12.94 -21.11
C ILE A 98 -16.76 -12.34 -22.20
N CYS A 99 -15.75 -13.09 -22.63
CA CYS A 99 -14.90 -12.72 -23.74
C CYS A 99 -14.61 -13.96 -24.59
N LYS A 100 -15.24 -14.06 -25.77
CA LYS A 100 -15.23 -15.27 -26.62
C LYS A 100 -15.61 -16.53 -25.83
N ASP A 101 -14.67 -17.47 -25.69
CA ASP A 101 -14.84 -18.77 -25.01
C ASP A 101 -14.56 -18.73 -23.50
N MET A 102 -14.31 -17.54 -22.94
CA MET A 102 -13.93 -17.35 -21.54
C MET A 102 -15.06 -16.73 -20.74
N ALA A 103 -15.35 -17.34 -19.59
CA ALA A 103 -16.22 -16.81 -18.56
C ALA A 103 -15.38 -16.45 -17.34
N ILE A 104 -15.36 -15.18 -16.97
CA ILE A 104 -14.55 -14.64 -15.86
C ILE A 104 -15.47 -14.23 -14.72
N PHE A 105 -15.23 -14.81 -13.55
CA PHE A 105 -15.92 -14.55 -12.29
C PHE A 105 -14.99 -13.72 -11.41
N CYS A 106 -15.32 -12.45 -11.25
CA CYS A 106 -14.56 -11.50 -10.46
C CYS A 106 -14.98 -11.59 -8.99
N GLU A 107 -14.02 -11.82 -8.09
CA GLU A 107 -14.27 -11.88 -6.65
C GLU A 107 -13.38 -10.91 -5.89
N ALA A 108 -13.92 -10.33 -4.82
CA ALA A 108 -13.12 -9.54 -3.91
C ALA A 108 -12.10 -10.43 -3.19
N TRP A 109 -10.89 -9.92 -2.97
CA TRP A 109 -9.78 -10.72 -2.40
C TRP A 109 -10.12 -11.42 -1.08
N GLN A 110 -10.97 -10.81 -0.24
CA GLN A 110 -11.38 -11.37 1.05
C GLN A 110 -12.47 -12.45 0.94
N GLU A 111 -13.15 -12.53 -0.20
CA GLU A 111 -14.21 -13.50 -0.49
C GLU A 111 -13.69 -14.66 -1.36
N TYR A 112 -12.41 -14.60 -1.75
CA TYR A 112 -11.79 -15.59 -2.60
C TYR A 112 -11.78 -16.97 -1.94
N SER A 113 -12.33 -17.94 -2.65
CA SER A 113 -12.32 -19.36 -2.29
C SER A 113 -11.70 -20.20 -3.40
N ASP A 114 -10.94 -21.22 -3.05
CA ASP A 114 -10.45 -22.20 -4.02
C ASP A 114 -11.59 -23.11 -4.55
N ASP A 115 -12.74 -23.11 -3.89
CA ASP A 115 -13.94 -23.83 -4.31
C ASP A 115 -14.62 -23.04 -5.44
N PHE A 116 -14.52 -23.57 -6.66
CA PHE A 116 -15.08 -22.97 -7.87
C PHE A 116 -15.61 -24.07 -8.78
N HIS A 117 -16.89 -23.99 -9.14
CA HIS A 117 -17.55 -24.98 -9.99
C HIS A 117 -18.41 -24.28 -11.04
N TYR A 118 -17.92 -24.25 -12.29
CA TYR A 118 -18.68 -23.74 -13.42
C TYR A 118 -18.23 -24.45 -14.70
N ASN A 119 -19.19 -24.86 -15.54
CA ASN A 119 -18.92 -25.78 -16.67
C ASN A 119 -19.62 -25.42 -17.99
N LYS A 120 -20.12 -24.18 -18.13
CA LYS A 120 -20.85 -23.73 -19.33
C LYS A 120 -19.91 -23.28 -20.47
N TYR A 121 -18.73 -22.74 -20.14
CA TYR A 121 -17.77 -22.24 -21.13
C TYR A 121 -16.49 -23.09 -21.13
N LYS A 122 -15.73 -22.97 -22.22
CA LYS A 122 -14.48 -23.69 -22.43
C LYS A 122 -13.45 -23.36 -21.35
N TYR A 123 -13.33 -22.08 -21.01
CA TYR A 123 -12.48 -21.59 -19.93
C TYR A 123 -13.34 -20.88 -18.90
N ASN A 124 -13.36 -21.39 -17.68
CA ASN A 124 -14.02 -20.73 -16.55
C ASN A 124 -12.94 -20.24 -15.61
N ILE A 125 -12.91 -18.94 -15.37
CA ILE A 125 -11.80 -18.25 -14.72
C ILE A 125 -12.35 -17.57 -13.48
N LYS A 126 -11.85 -17.95 -12.32
CA LYS A 126 -12.06 -17.20 -11.09
C LYS A 126 -10.92 -16.21 -10.95
N TYR A 127 -11.25 -14.92 -10.87
CA TYR A 127 -10.33 -13.81 -10.93
C TYR A 127 -10.45 -12.94 -9.68
N THR A 128 -9.36 -12.76 -8.95
CA THR A 128 -9.32 -11.78 -7.87
C THR A 128 -8.07 -10.93 -7.94
N SER A 129 -8.20 -9.68 -7.50
CA SER A 129 -7.07 -8.78 -7.38
C SER A 129 -7.12 -7.94 -6.12
N LEU A 130 -5.95 -7.50 -5.68
CA LEU A 130 -5.78 -6.63 -4.52
C LEU A 130 -4.69 -5.62 -4.81
N LEU A 131 -4.99 -4.34 -4.62
CA LEU A 131 -3.96 -3.31 -4.62
C LEU A 131 -3.18 -3.37 -3.30
N VAL A 132 -2.04 -4.04 -3.31
CA VAL A 132 -1.11 -4.10 -2.18
C VAL A 132 0.12 -3.30 -2.54
N SER A 133 0.40 -2.28 -1.73
CA SER A 133 1.64 -1.52 -1.85
C SER A 133 1.89 -1.03 -3.28
N GLY A 134 0.90 -0.41 -3.94
CA GLY A 134 1.06 0.20 -5.28
C GLY A 134 1.19 -0.79 -6.45
N ILE A 135 1.00 -2.08 -6.19
CA ILE A 135 0.97 -3.13 -7.21
C ILE A 135 -0.36 -3.87 -7.07
N VAL A 136 -0.95 -4.18 -8.21
CA VAL A 136 -2.13 -5.03 -8.26
C VAL A 136 -1.66 -6.48 -8.24
N GLU A 137 -1.76 -7.10 -7.05
CA GLU A 137 -1.59 -8.54 -6.86
C GLU A 137 -2.82 -9.28 -7.39
N ILE A 138 -2.62 -10.47 -7.95
CA ILE A 138 -3.66 -11.24 -8.61
C ILE A 138 -3.60 -12.69 -8.16
N LYS A 139 -4.77 -13.31 -7.97
CA LYS A 139 -4.91 -14.76 -7.85
C LYS A 139 -6.01 -15.25 -8.77
N ASN A 140 -5.70 -16.28 -9.54
CA ASN A 140 -6.65 -16.86 -10.49
C ASN A 140 -6.66 -18.38 -10.44
N ILE A 141 -7.86 -18.95 -10.52
CA ILE A 141 -8.07 -20.38 -10.78
C ILE A 141 -8.75 -20.53 -12.13
N ILE A 142 -8.24 -21.43 -12.96
CA ILE A 142 -8.82 -21.74 -14.27
C ILE A 142 -9.35 -23.17 -14.26
N ILE A 143 -10.61 -23.34 -14.63
CA ILE A 143 -11.21 -24.64 -14.96
C ILE A 143 -11.19 -24.80 -16.47
N PHE A 144 -10.53 -25.86 -16.93
CA PHE A 144 -10.50 -26.26 -18.34
C PHE A 144 -10.57 -27.79 -18.43
N LYS A 145 -11.51 -28.32 -19.23
CA LYS A 145 -11.75 -29.76 -19.39
C LYS A 145 -11.90 -30.49 -18.03
N ASN A 146 -12.70 -29.94 -17.11
CA ASN A 146 -12.94 -30.45 -15.75
C ASN A 146 -11.68 -30.59 -14.86
N LYS A 147 -10.60 -29.86 -15.16
CA LYS A 147 -9.38 -29.81 -14.35
C LYS A 147 -9.12 -28.40 -13.86
N LEU A 148 -8.62 -28.29 -12.63
CA LEU A 148 -8.21 -27.05 -11.98
C LEU A 148 -6.73 -26.77 -12.27
N TYR A 149 -6.43 -25.52 -12.59
CA TYR A 149 -5.08 -25.06 -12.85
C TYR A 149 -4.80 -23.76 -12.11
N ASP A 150 -3.59 -23.65 -11.56
CA ASP A 150 -3.10 -22.42 -10.95
C ASP A 150 -2.51 -21.52 -12.04
N TYR A 151 -2.95 -20.26 -12.08
CA TYR A 151 -2.52 -19.21 -13.00
C TYR A 151 -2.87 -19.46 -14.48
N GLY A 152 -3.05 -18.38 -15.27
CA GLY A 152 -2.97 -18.58 -16.73
C GLY A 152 -3.60 -17.59 -17.71
N ILE A 153 -4.29 -16.50 -17.36
CA ILE A 153 -4.80 -15.57 -18.41
C ILE A 153 -3.92 -14.32 -18.57
N PHE A 154 -3.39 -13.76 -17.49
CA PHE A 154 -2.60 -12.52 -17.51
C PHE A 154 -1.09 -12.70 -17.33
N GLU A 155 -0.62 -13.94 -17.27
CA GLU A 155 0.80 -14.25 -17.07
C GLU A 155 1.65 -13.87 -18.29
N TYR A 156 2.94 -13.69 -18.05
CA TYR A 156 3.90 -13.19 -19.04
C TYR A 156 4.07 -14.10 -20.27
N ASN A 157 3.71 -15.38 -20.14
CA ASN A 157 3.81 -16.37 -21.21
C ASN A 157 2.47 -17.03 -21.55
N SER A 158 1.35 -16.55 -20.97
CA SER A 158 0.04 -17.06 -21.31
C SER A 158 -0.51 -16.32 -22.52
N ASN A 159 -0.81 -17.08 -23.57
CA ASN A 159 -1.72 -16.62 -24.59
C ASN A 159 -3.11 -16.61 -23.96
N ILE A 160 -3.81 -15.47 -23.95
CA ILE A 160 -5.15 -15.36 -23.35
C ILE A 160 -6.11 -16.44 -23.90
N PHE A 161 -5.99 -16.76 -25.20
CA PHE A 161 -6.83 -17.77 -25.86
C PHE A 161 -6.33 -19.20 -25.67
N TYR A 162 -5.05 -19.36 -25.32
CA TYR A 162 -4.41 -20.64 -25.08
C TYR A 162 -3.57 -20.56 -23.81
N PRO A 163 -4.23 -20.44 -22.64
CA PRO A 163 -3.54 -20.25 -21.37
C PRO A 163 -2.56 -21.41 -21.15
N LYS A 164 -1.33 -21.10 -20.73
CA LYS A 164 -0.37 -22.12 -20.32
C LYS A 164 -0.75 -22.60 -18.93
N LEU A 165 -1.58 -23.64 -18.90
CA LEU A 165 -2.16 -24.18 -17.68
C LEU A 165 -1.11 -25.00 -16.90
N LYS A 166 -0.89 -24.67 -15.63
CA LYS A 166 -0.01 -25.42 -14.73
C LYS A 166 -0.86 -26.16 -13.71
N ASN A 167 -0.64 -27.47 -13.55
CA ASN A 167 -1.35 -28.24 -12.54
C ASN A 167 -1.02 -27.70 -11.15
N LYS A 168 -2.04 -27.60 -10.31
CA LYS A 168 -1.94 -27.40 -8.86
C LYS A 168 -1.28 -28.63 -8.24
N ASN A 169 0.04 -28.76 -8.38
CA ASN A 169 0.79 -29.87 -7.79
C ASN A 169 1.07 -29.58 -6.32
N ASN A 170 0.77 -30.58 -5.51
CA ASN A 170 0.84 -30.58 -4.05
C ASN A 170 2.20 -30.15 -3.48
N ILE A 171 2.06 -29.24 -2.51
CA ILE A 171 2.92 -28.90 -1.37
C ILE A 171 4.04 -29.90 -1.14
N ILE A 172 5.29 -29.42 -1.18
CA ILE A 172 6.39 -30.10 -0.53
C ILE A 172 6.30 -29.72 0.95
N ASP A 173 5.94 -30.68 1.79
CA ASP A 173 5.92 -30.55 3.25
C ASP A 173 7.37 -30.59 3.75
N PHE A 174 8.09 -29.50 3.54
CA PHE A 174 9.45 -29.35 4.02
C PHE A 174 9.41 -29.05 5.51
N GLN A 175 10.01 -29.93 6.32
CA GLN A 175 10.39 -29.59 7.70
C GLN A 175 11.50 -28.52 7.64
N TYR A 176 11.09 -27.25 7.64
CA TYR A 176 12.04 -26.16 7.80
C TYR A 176 12.38 -25.92 9.27
N ASN A 177 13.58 -25.44 9.51
CA ASN A 177 14.01 -24.94 10.82
C ASN A 177 13.00 -23.88 11.32
N SER A 178 12.83 -23.81 12.65
CA SER A 178 11.98 -22.82 13.35
C SER A 178 12.24 -21.34 13.03
N ASP A 179 13.34 -21.05 12.32
CA ASP A 179 13.65 -19.75 11.76
C ASP A 179 12.72 -19.31 10.62
N PHE A 180 12.06 -20.23 9.93
CA PHE A 180 11.17 -19.95 8.80
C PHE A 180 9.71 -20.04 9.22
N ILE A 181 8.92 -19.02 8.88
CA ILE A 181 7.46 -19.05 8.93
C ILE A 181 6.98 -19.09 7.49
N LEU A 182 6.42 -20.22 7.09
CA LEU A 182 5.90 -20.44 5.75
C LEU A 182 4.39 -20.64 5.77
N SER A 183 3.77 -20.38 4.63
CA SER A 183 2.47 -20.92 4.24
C SER A 183 2.63 -21.48 2.85
N HIS A 184 2.63 -22.80 2.70
CA HIS A 184 2.84 -23.45 1.40
C HIS A 184 4.19 -23.04 0.77
N ASP A 185 4.18 -22.44 -0.42
CA ASP A 185 5.34 -21.94 -1.17
C ASP A 185 5.67 -20.47 -0.86
N GLU A 186 5.01 -19.87 0.15
CA GLU A 186 5.18 -18.49 0.58
C GLU A 186 6.00 -18.38 1.86
N LEU A 187 7.11 -17.61 1.82
CA LEU A 187 7.86 -17.19 2.99
C LEU A 187 7.21 -15.96 3.63
N ILE A 188 6.39 -16.21 4.65
CA ILE A 188 5.74 -15.18 5.48
C ILE A 188 6.78 -14.38 6.26
N LYS A 189 7.71 -15.07 6.94
CA LYS A 189 8.72 -14.40 7.77
C LYS A 189 9.95 -15.27 7.98
N TYR A 190 11.13 -14.67 7.87
CA TYR A 190 12.37 -15.24 8.37
C TYR A 190 12.77 -14.57 9.69
N LYS A 191 12.95 -15.37 10.74
CA LYS A 191 13.32 -14.97 12.11
C LYS A 191 14.78 -15.27 12.45
N GLY A 192 15.46 -16.04 11.61
CA GLY A 192 16.83 -16.46 11.87
C GLY A 192 17.84 -15.32 11.88
N LYS A 193 19.00 -15.58 12.47
CA LYS A 193 20.08 -14.60 12.69
C LYS A 193 21.32 -14.88 11.84
N SER A 194 21.22 -15.79 10.87
CA SER A 194 22.33 -16.16 10.00
C SER A 194 22.83 -14.95 9.20
N LYS A 195 24.15 -14.79 9.13
CA LYS A 195 24.79 -13.77 8.28
C LYS A 195 24.65 -14.08 6.80
N LYS A 196 24.72 -15.37 6.45
CA LYS A 196 24.51 -15.87 5.10
C LYS A 196 23.32 -16.81 5.11
N LEU A 197 22.38 -16.59 4.21
CA LEU A 197 21.19 -17.41 4.10
C LEU A 197 21.04 -17.89 2.66
N ILE A 198 20.86 -19.20 2.49
CA ILE A 198 20.43 -19.78 1.23
C ILE A 198 18.95 -20.11 1.42
N LEU A 199 18.10 -19.48 0.63
CA LEU A 199 16.68 -19.81 0.64
C LEU A 199 16.45 -21.15 -0.08
N PRO A 200 15.66 -22.04 0.52
CA PRO A 200 15.30 -23.31 -0.09
C PRO A 200 14.60 -23.14 -1.45
N GLU A 201 14.93 -24.02 -2.40
CA GLU A 201 14.15 -24.18 -3.63
C GLU A 201 12.72 -24.62 -3.33
N GLY A 202 11.77 -24.18 -4.15
CA GLY A 202 10.33 -24.39 -3.94
C GLY A 202 9.62 -23.18 -3.33
N ILE A 203 10.34 -22.25 -2.69
CA ILE A 203 9.78 -20.95 -2.29
C ILE A 203 9.52 -20.12 -3.56
N ARG A 204 8.27 -19.72 -3.76
CA ARG A 204 7.80 -18.97 -4.93
C ARG A 204 7.45 -17.53 -4.58
N ILE A 205 7.07 -17.27 -3.33
CA ILE A 205 6.65 -15.95 -2.87
C ILE A 205 7.44 -15.56 -1.62
N LEU A 206 8.04 -14.37 -1.63
CA LEU A 206 8.41 -13.67 -0.40
C LEU A 206 7.28 -12.73 -0.03
N SER A 207 6.61 -12.94 1.10
CA SER A 207 5.56 -12.02 1.55
C SER A 207 6.12 -10.62 1.79
N ALA A 208 5.22 -9.64 1.83
CA ALA A 208 5.57 -8.32 2.31
C ALA A 208 6.21 -8.42 3.71
N ASN A 209 7.36 -7.78 3.90
CA ASN A 209 8.13 -7.75 5.14
C ASN A 209 8.76 -9.08 5.62
N SER A 210 8.90 -10.07 4.75
CA SER A 210 9.43 -11.40 5.10
C SER A 210 10.79 -11.37 5.81
N PHE A 211 11.68 -10.44 5.44
CA PHE A 211 12.97 -10.18 6.09
C PHE A 211 13.04 -8.87 6.89
N TRP A 212 11.92 -8.16 7.09
CA TRP A 212 11.90 -6.86 7.76
C TRP A 212 12.70 -6.89 9.08
N ASN A 213 13.68 -5.97 9.16
CA ASN A 213 14.52 -5.65 10.31
C ASN A 213 15.49 -6.77 10.68
N ASN A 214 15.84 -7.63 9.71
CA ASN A 214 16.93 -8.57 9.90
C ASN A 214 18.28 -7.84 9.84
N LYS A 215 18.78 -7.45 11.03
CA LYS A 215 20.05 -6.72 11.19
C LYS A 215 21.31 -7.59 11.10
N ASN A 216 21.16 -8.89 10.91
CA ASN A 216 22.28 -9.85 10.86
C ASN A 216 22.63 -10.29 9.45
N LEU A 217 21.63 -10.40 8.58
CA LEU A 217 21.77 -10.87 7.21
C LEU A 217 22.69 -9.94 6.41
N GLU A 218 23.80 -10.50 5.94
CA GLU A 218 24.79 -9.86 5.07
C GLU A 218 24.65 -10.31 3.61
N GLU A 219 24.22 -11.56 3.41
CA GLU A 219 24.09 -12.19 2.09
C GLU A 219 22.88 -13.12 2.07
N VAL A 220 22.08 -13.02 1.01
CA VAL A 220 20.97 -13.94 0.75
C VAL A 220 21.05 -14.47 -0.67
N VAL A 221 21.01 -15.80 -0.80
CA VAL A 221 20.84 -16.48 -2.08
C VAL A 221 19.36 -16.79 -2.22
N LEU A 222 18.70 -16.08 -3.14
CA LEU A 222 17.30 -16.31 -3.48
C LEU A 222 17.19 -17.54 -4.41
N PRO A 223 16.15 -18.38 -4.26
CA PRO A 223 16.04 -19.61 -5.03
C PRO A 223 15.61 -19.30 -6.46
N GLU A 224 15.99 -20.15 -7.42
CA GLU A 224 15.58 -19.98 -8.82
C GLU A 224 14.07 -20.21 -8.98
N SER A 225 13.39 -20.91 -8.06
CA SER A 225 11.93 -21.03 -8.03
C SER A 225 11.16 -19.74 -7.71
N LEU A 226 11.84 -18.66 -7.27
CA LEU A 226 11.18 -17.46 -6.78
C LEU A 226 10.53 -16.65 -7.90
N GLU A 227 9.26 -16.28 -7.70
CA GLU A 227 8.44 -15.53 -8.66
C GLU A 227 8.04 -14.14 -8.15
N ILE A 228 7.84 -13.98 -6.84
CA ILE A 228 7.38 -12.72 -6.25
C ILE A 228 8.30 -12.30 -5.10
N ILE A 229 8.84 -11.09 -5.16
CA ILE A 229 9.46 -10.41 -4.02
C ILE A 229 8.46 -9.38 -3.50
N GLY A 230 7.89 -9.59 -2.32
CA GLY A 230 6.90 -8.70 -1.72
C GLY A 230 7.42 -7.28 -1.41
N GLY A 231 6.47 -6.39 -1.12
CA GLY A 231 6.81 -5.02 -0.71
C GLY A 231 7.51 -5.00 0.65
N ASP A 232 8.48 -4.10 0.83
CA ASP A 232 9.22 -3.95 2.08
C ASP A 232 9.90 -5.27 2.57
N SER A 233 10.07 -6.30 1.70
CA SER A 233 10.57 -7.63 2.10
C SER A 233 11.89 -7.57 2.86
N PHE A 234 12.89 -6.81 2.39
CA PHE A 234 14.19 -6.62 3.07
C PHE A 234 14.30 -5.27 3.78
N TYR A 235 13.18 -4.65 4.15
CA TYR A 235 13.20 -3.35 4.80
C TYR A 235 14.02 -3.38 6.11
N TYR A 236 14.95 -2.44 6.30
CA TYR A 236 15.92 -2.41 7.41
C TYR A 236 16.84 -3.65 7.52
N CYS A 237 17.15 -4.33 6.42
CA CYS A 237 18.29 -5.27 6.37
C CYS A 237 19.62 -4.49 6.26
N GLU A 238 20.00 -3.79 7.33
CA GLU A 238 21.08 -2.79 7.30
C GLU A 238 22.46 -3.34 6.87
N LYS A 239 22.70 -4.63 7.08
CA LYS A 239 23.95 -5.31 6.74
C LYS A 239 23.95 -6.02 5.39
N LEU A 240 22.81 -6.13 4.70
CA LEU A 240 22.72 -6.82 3.42
C LEU A 240 23.55 -6.07 2.38
N LYS A 241 24.55 -6.75 1.78
CA LYS A 241 25.54 -6.11 0.88
C LYS A 241 25.22 -6.26 -0.59
N LYS A 242 24.68 -7.42 -0.95
CA LYS A 242 24.38 -7.82 -2.31
C LYS A 242 23.06 -8.57 -2.35
N ILE A 243 22.28 -8.33 -3.40
CA ILE A 243 21.16 -9.19 -3.75
C ILE A 243 21.16 -9.48 -5.24
N ASN A 244 20.85 -10.72 -5.60
CA ASN A 244 20.67 -11.15 -6.98
C ASN A 244 19.21 -11.54 -7.18
N ILE A 245 18.51 -10.83 -8.08
CA ILE A 245 17.12 -11.13 -8.47
C ILE A 245 17.14 -12.36 -9.40
N PRO A 246 16.56 -13.52 -9.00
CA PRO A 246 16.55 -14.74 -9.80
C PRO A 246 15.77 -14.60 -11.12
N LYS A 247 16.03 -15.51 -12.07
CA LYS A 247 15.48 -15.42 -13.43
C LYS A 247 13.95 -15.47 -13.50
N ASN A 248 13.32 -16.20 -12.57
CA ASN A 248 11.88 -16.44 -12.57
C ASN A 248 11.08 -15.36 -11.82
N VAL A 249 11.73 -14.35 -11.25
CA VAL A 249 11.01 -13.26 -10.56
C VAL A 249 10.22 -12.44 -11.57
N LEU A 250 8.90 -12.46 -11.43
CA LEU A 250 7.93 -11.77 -12.27
C LEU A 250 7.52 -10.42 -11.67
N ILE A 251 7.42 -10.37 -10.34
CA ILE A 251 6.87 -9.21 -9.60
C ILE A 251 7.82 -8.83 -8.46
N ILE A 252 8.10 -7.52 -8.35
CA ILE A 252 8.81 -6.93 -7.22
C ILE A 252 7.91 -5.84 -6.62
N GLY A 253 7.61 -6.01 -5.34
CA GLY A 253 6.85 -5.10 -4.50
C GLY A 253 7.49 -3.73 -4.34
N ASN A 254 6.77 -2.78 -3.76
CA ASN A 254 7.35 -1.48 -3.42
C ASN A 254 8.41 -1.58 -2.32
N ASN A 255 9.51 -0.82 -2.48
CA ASN A 255 10.59 -0.71 -1.49
C ASN A 255 11.20 -2.03 -1.00
N PRO A 256 11.50 -2.97 -1.91
CA PRO A 256 11.95 -4.29 -1.50
C PRO A 256 13.25 -4.20 -0.66
N PHE A 257 14.06 -3.16 -0.88
CA PHE A 257 15.39 -2.97 -0.27
C PHE A 257 15.55 -1.64 0.49
N SER A 258 14.44 -1.00 0.88
CA SER A 258 14.54 0.28 1.59
C SER A 258 15.24 0.12 2.95
N ALA A 259 16.02 1.13 3.35
CA ALA A 259 16.88 1.12 4.53
C ALA A 259 17.96 0.00 4.59
N CYS A 260 18.27 -0.66 3.46
CA CYS A 260 19.44 -1.54 3.35
C CYS A 260 20.74 -0.72 3.18
N LYS A 261 21.25 -0.17 4.28
CA LYS A 261 22.39 0.78 4.30
C LYS A 261 23.66 0.27 3.61
N SER A 262 23.90 -1.04 3.65
CA SER A 262 25.09 -1.66 3.08
C SER A 262 24.87 -2.22 1.67
N LEU A 263 23.67 -2.11 1.10
CA LEU A 263 23.36 -2.72 -0.19
C LEU A 263 24.02 -1.92 -1.31
N GLU A 264 25.11 -2.44 -1.85
CA GLU A 264 25.90 -1.78 -2.90
C GLU A 264 25.63 -2.37 -4.28
N VAL A 265 25.30 -3.66 -4.33
CA VAL A 265 25.15 -4.41 -5.57
C VAL A 265 23.76 -5.02 -5.65
N ILE A 266 23.03 -4.63 -6.68
CA ILE A 266 21.83 -5.34 -7.13
C ILE A 266 22.19 -5.97 -8.47
N GLU A 267 22.11 -7.28 -8.53
CA GLU A 267 22.19 -8.04 -9.78
C GLU A 267 20.79 -8.50 -10.18
N ASN A 268 20.59 -8.65 -11.48
CA ASN A 268 19.31 -9.08 -12.02
C ASN A 268 19.52 -10.13 -13.11
N LYS A 269 18.89 -11.29 -12.93
CA LYS A 269 18.75 -12.34 -13.96
C LYS A 269 17.34 -12.41 -14.53
N SER A 270 16.36 -11.72 -13.93
CA SER A 270 14.99 -11.69 -14.42
C SER A 270 14.87 -10.82 -15.67
N GLU A 271 14.14 -11.31 -16.67
CA GLU A 271 13.86 -10.55 -17.89
C GLU A 271 12.89 -9.37 -17.68
N HIS A 272 12.21 -9.32 -16.53
CA HIS A 272 11.15 -8.37 -16.18
C HIS A 272 11.63 -7.06 -15.55
N PHE A 273 12.92 -6.98 -15.23
CA PHE A 273 13.52 -5.82 -14.59
C PHE A 273 14.76 -5.37 -15.36
N ILE A 274 15.09 -4.10 -15.22
CA ILE A 274 16.30 -3.52 -15.79
C ILE A 274 17.03 -2.79 -14.67
N ILE A 275 18.34 -3.03 -14.59
CA ILE A 275 19.24 -2.24 -13.76
C ILE A 275 20.01 -1.31 -14.70
N LYS A 276 19.80 -0.01 -14.54
CA LYS A 276 20.53 1.02 -15.28
C LYS A 276 21.13 1.98 -14.27
N ASP A 277 22.45 2.20 -14.35
CA ASP A 277 23.19 3.06 -13.42
C ASP A 277 23.00 2.67 -11.94
N ASN A 278 22.91 1.36 -11.66
CA ASN A 278 22.59 0.76 -10.36
C ASN A 278 21.21 1.12 -9.79
N ILE A 279 20.28 1.58 -10.64
CA ILE A 279 18.89 1.88 -10.26
C ILE A 279 18.00 0.77 -10.85
N LEU A 280 17.08 0.26 -10.04
CA LEU A 280 16.16 -0.81 -10.42
C LEU A 280 14.88 -0.22 -11.01
N PHE A 281 14.59 -0.61 -12.25
CA PHE A 281 13.37 -0.30 -12.98
C PHE A 281 12.62 -1.58 -13.34
N ASN A 282 11.35 -1.44 -13.70
CA ASN A 282 10.66 -2.49 -14.45
C ASN A 282 11.18 -2.58 -15.90
N LYS A 283 10.81 -3.65 -16.62
CA LYS A 283 11.28 -3.90 -17.99
C LYS A 283 11.03 -2.76 -18.97
N LYS A 284 9.88 -2.10 -18.86
CA LYS A 284 9.52 -0.97 -19.74
C LYS A 284 10.28 0.32 -19.40
N MET A 285 11.00 0.34 -18.28
CA MET A 285 11.59 1.55 -17.70
C MET A 285 10.59 2.70 -17.51
N ASP A 286 9.31 2.37 -17.33
CA ASP A 286 8.26 3.33 -17.04
C ASP A 286 8.00 3.47 -15.53
N ARG A 287 8.64 2.64 -14.69
CA ARG A 287 8.58 2.72 -13.23
C ARG A 287 9.95 2.60 -12.58
N ILE A 288 10.29 3.55 -11.71
CA ILE A 288 11.41 3.41 -10.77
C ILE A 288 10.93 2.58 -9.57
N ILE A 289 11.60 1.45 -9.32
CA ILE A 289 11.29 0.56 -8.20
C ILE A 289 12.18 0.89 -7.01
N TYR A 290 13.48 1.09 -7.24
CA TYR A 290 14.45 1.36 -6.18
C TYR A 290 15.65 2.15 -6.68
N TYR A 291 15.92 3.26 -6.00
CA TYR A 291 17.13 4.06 -6.10
C TYR A 291 17.96 3.81 -4.81
N PRO A 292 19.21 3.32 -4.91
CA PRO A 292 20.01 2.99 -3.73
C PRO A 292 20.25 4.19 -2.81
N MET A 293 19.97 4.03 -1.52
CA MET A 293 20.11 5.10 -0.53
C MET A 293 21.58 5.54 -0.33
N ASN A 294 22.53 4.66 -0.66
CA ASN A 294 23.97 4.88 -0.59
C ASN A 294 24.58 5.35 -1.92
N LYS A 295 23.80 5.43 -3.01
CA LYS A 295 24.26 5.96 -4.30
C LYS A 295 24.57 7.45 -4.17
N LYS A 296 25.79 7.82 -4.53
CA LYS A 296 26.41 9.13 -4.25
C LYS A 296 26.28 10.13 -5.39
N ASP A 297 25.15 10.13 -6.09
CA ASP A 297 24.93 11.12 -7.13
C ASP A 297 24.54 12.44 -6.48
N ASN A 298 25.24 13.53 -6.79
CA ASN A 298 24.80 14.88 -6.38
C ASN A 298 23.63 15.38 -7.26
N PHE A 299 23.59 14.91 -8.50
CA PHE A 299 22.58 15.26 -9.51
C PHE A 299 22.10 14.00 -10.22
N TYR A 300 20.79 13.88 -10.41
CA TYR A 300 20.21 12.81 -11.22
C TYR A 300 19.03 13.35 -12.04
N SER A 301 18.97 12.95 -13.31
CA SER A 301 17.81 13.21 -14.17
C SER A 301 17.09 11.91 -14.41
N ILE A 302 15.83 11.83 -13.96
CA ILE A 302 15.00 10.66 -14.24
C ILE A 302 14.79 10.57 -15.77
N PRO A 303 14.94 9.38 -16.39
CA PRO A 303 14.75 9.21 -17.83
C PRO A 303 13.31 9.54 -18.28
N ASP A 304 13.16 10.11 -19.47
CA ASP A 304 11.86 10.45 -20.07
C ASP A 304 10.95 9.23 -20.36
N THR A 305 11.48 8.01 -20.22
CA THR A 305 10.66 6.79 -20.28
C THR A 305 9.81 6.61 -19.01
N VAL A 306 10.23 7.20 -17.89
CA VAL A 306 9.61 6.98 -16.58
C VAL A 306 8.28 7.71 -16.47
N LYS A 307 7.23 6.97 -16.14
CA LYS A 307 5.87 7.45 -15.87
C LYS A 307 5.54 7.44 -14.38
N ILE A 308 6.10 6.49 -13.62
CA ILE A 308 5.80 6.24 -12.21
C ILE A 308 7.07 6.30 -11.36
N ILE A 309 7.03 7.09 -10.30
CA ILE A 309 8.05 7.09 -9.24
C ILE A 309 7.50 6.29 -8.06
N GLY A 310 8.11 5.13 -7.78
CA GLY A 310 7.60 4.19 -6.78
C GLY A 310 7.63 4.74 -5.35
N LYS A 311 6.74 4.21 -4.50
CA LYS A 311 6.64 4.52 -3.05
C LYS A 311 8.03 4.40 -2.47
N HIS A 312 8.47 5.35 -1.63
CA HIS A 312 9.82 5.43 -1.02
C HIS A 312 11.01 5.01 -1.92
N SER A 313 10.89 5.09 -3.24
CA SER A 313 11.93 4.60 -4.16
C SER A 313 13.29 5.28 -3.95
N PHE A 314 13.33 6.50 -3.42
CA PHE A 314 14.54 7.25 -3.06
C PHE A 314 14.80 7.29 -1.55
N TYR A 315 14.20 6.40 -0.76
CA TYR A 315 14.24 6.42 0.70
C TYR A 315 15.63 6.74 1.28
N ASN A 316 15.71 7.80 2.10
CA ASN A 316 16.90 8.14 2.89
C ASN A 316 18.18 8.28 2.06
N ASN A 317 18.07 8.65 0.78
CA ASN A 317 19.24 9.08 0.02
C ASN A 317 19.78 10.40 0.59
N LYS A 318 21.08 10.43 0.88
CA LYS A 318 21.74 11.58 1.53
C LYS A 318 22.60 12.42 0.59
N TYR A 319 22.63 12.06 -0.68
CA TYR A 319 23.60 12.56 -1.64
C TYR A 319 22.96 13.40 -2.74
N ILE A 320 21.78 13.02 -3.23
CA ILE A 320 21.09 13.77 -4.28
C ILE A 320 20.71 15.16 -3.75
N GLU A 321 21.26 16.18 -4.40
CA GLU A 321 20.97 17.59 -4.13
C GLU A 321 19.98 18.14 -5.16
N LYS A 322 20.06 17.68 -6.42
CA LYS A 322 19.09 18.04 -7.47
C LYS A 322 18.59 16.80 -8.21
N LEU A 323 17.27 16.62 -8.22
CA LEU A 323 16.57 15.58 -8.96
C LEU A 323 15.66 16.22 -10.01
N ILE A 324 15.85 15.87 -11.28
CA ILE A 324 14.94 16.29 -12.36
C ILE A 324 13.86 15.23 -12.56
N ILE A 325 12.61 15.66 -12.44
CA ILE A 325 11.41 14.87 -12.75
C ILE A 325 10.95 15.23 -14.17
N PRO A 326 10.99 14.30 -15.14
CA PRO A 326 10.68 14.58 -16.54
C PRO A 326 9.18 14.81 -16.76
N LYS A 327 8.85 15.33 -17.94
CA LYS A 327 7.47 15.59 -18.39
C LYS A 327 6.61 14.34 -18.42
N SER A 328 7.23 13.18 -18.65
CA SER A 328 6.58 11.87 -18.76
C SER A 328 5.99 11.35 -17.44
N VAL A 329 6.40 11.90 -16.28
CA VAL A 329 5.91 11.43 -14.99
C VAL A 329 4.45 11.83 -14.83
N ILE A 330 3.59 10.81 -14.73
CA ILE A 330 2.16 10.94 -14.45
C ILE A 330 1.84 10.63 -13.00
N HIS A 331 2.70 9.87 -12.32
CA HIS A 331 2.41 9.41 -10.97
C HIS A 331 3.64 9.35 -10.05
N MET A 332 3.49 9.91 -8.85
CA MET A 332 4.33 9.72 -7.68
C MET A 332 3.54 8.94 -6.64
N GLU A 333 4.00 7.72 -6.35
CA GLU A 333 3.41 6.91 -5.29
C GLU A 333 3.77 7.47 -3.91
N ASN A 334 3.19 6.90 -2.84
CA ASN A 334 3.30 7.43 -1.47
C ASN A 334 4.76 7.72 -1.04
N ASN A 335 5.06 9.01 -0.87
CA ASN A 335 6.27 9.57 -0.29
C ASN A 335 7.57 9.00 -0.91
N PRO A 336 7.82 9.23 -2.22
CA PRO A 336 8.94 8.63 -2.94
C PRO A 336 10.31 9.14 -2.46
N PHE A 337 10.34 10.36 -1.91
CA PHE A 337 11.55 11.07 -1.45
C PHE A 337 11.67 11.11 0.08
N SER A 338 10.96 10.23 0.78
CA SER A 338 10.98 10.15 2.24
C SER A 338 12.40 10.08 2.79
N ASP A 339 12.65 10.85 3.85
CA ASP A 339 13.93 10.90 4.56
C ASP A 339 15.14 11.35 3.72
N CYS A 340 14.95 11.89 2.51
CA CYS A 340 16.04 12.51 1.74
C CYS A 340 16.48 13.84 2.38
N ASP A 341 17.78 13.96 2.70
CA ASP A 341 18.28 15.06 3.54
C ASP A 341 18.58 16.36 2.76
N LYS A 342 18.89 16.26 1.46
CA LYS A 342 19.42 17.39 0.67
C LYS A 342 18.64 17.70 -0.60
N ILE A 343 17.63 16.89 -0.92
CA ILE A 343 17.03 16.87 -2.25
C ILE A 343 16.28 18.17 -2.58
N SER A 344 16.47 18.67 -3.80
CA SER A 344 15.64 19.67 -4.46
C SER A 344 15.06 19.07 -5.74
N LEU A 345 13.78 19.35 -6.02
CA LEU A 345 13.05 18.79 -7.16
C LEU A 345 12.87 19.84 -8.26
N ASP A 346 13.40 19.55 -9.43
CA ASP A 346 13.11 20.24 -10.70
C ASP A 346 11.99 19.45 -11.41
N ILE A 347 10.74 19.85 -11.14
CA ILE A 347 9.54 19.16 -11.65
C ILE A 347 9.15 19.74 -13.01
N ARG A 348 9.34 18.95 -14.08
CA ARG A 348 8.99 19.34 -15.46
C ARG A 348 7.63 18.85 -15.93
N THR A 349 7.04 17.89 -15.22
CA THR A 349 5.67 17.44 -15.47
C THR A 349 4.65 18.43 -14.93
N ASN A 350 3.53 18.59 -15.63
CA ASN A 350 2.40 19.41 -15.17
C ASN A 350 1.53 18.68 -14.13
N ASN A 351 1.83 17.40 -13.83
CA ASN A 351 1.04 16.59 -12.91
C ASN A 351 1.35 16.85 -11.42
N TYR A 352 2.41 17.62 -11.13
CA TYR A 352 2.84 17.93 -9.77
C TYR A 352 3.34 19.37 -9.67
N HIS A 353 3.12 19.99 -8.51
CA HIS A 353 3.65 21.33 -8.20
C HIS A 353 4.56 21.24 -6.99
N ASN A 354 5.70 21.93 -7.02
CA ASN A 354 6.60 22.08 -5.89
C ASN A 354 6.53 23.52 -5.35
N ASP A 355 5.94 23.70 -4.18
CA ASP A 355 5.93 24.98 -3.47
C ASP A 355 6.89 24.88 -2.27
N ASN A 356 8.14 25.30 -2.48
CA ASN A 356 9.17 25.32 -1.43
C ASN A 356 9.34 23.99 -0.66
N GLY A 357 9.23 22.88 -1.38
CA GLY A 357 9.34 21.52 -0.84
C GLY A 357 8.01 20.89 -0.42
N ILE A 358 6.88 21.59 -0.53
CA ILE A 358 5.54 21.03 -0.41
C ILE A 358 5.07 20.61 -1.80
N ILE A 359 4.89 19.30 -2.00
CA ILE A 359 4.53 18.74 -3.30
C ILE A 359 3.02 18.53 -3.36
N PHE A 360 2.38 19.13 -4.35
CA PHE A 360 0.96 18.99 -4.65
C PHE A 360 0.72 18.20 -5.92
N ASN A 361 -0.46 17.59 -6.05
CA ASN A 361 -0.94 17.06 -7.33
C ASN A 361 -1.29 18.18 -8.32
N LYS A 362 -1.57 17.81 -9.57
CA LYS A 362 -1.91 18.67 -10.72
C LYS A 362 -2.84 19.82 -10.40
N PHE A 363 -3.90 19.55 -9.62
CA PHE A 363 -4.95 20.52 -9.29
C PHE A 363 -4.77 21.21 -7.93
N LYS A 364 -3.67 20.95 -7.22
CA LYS A 364 -3.44 21.42 -5.84
C LYS A 364 -4.56 21.05 -4.86
N THR A 365 -5.23 19.93 -5.12
CA THR A 365 -6.28 19.35 -4.27
C THR A 365 -5.72 18.33 -3.28
N MET A 366 -4.48 17.89 -3.44
CA MET A 366 -3.82 16.97 -2.53
C MET A 366 -2.38 17.37 -2.24
N ILE A 367 -1.99 17.36 -0.95
CA ILE A 367 -0.58 17.36 -0.55
C ILE A 367 -0.05 15.93 -0.65
N VAL A 368 0.84 15.69 -1.62
CA VAL A 368 1.39 14.38 -1.96
C VAL A 368 2.50 14.00 -0.98
N CYS A 369 3.48 14.89 -0.81
CA CYS A 369 4.57 14.74 0.13
C CYS A 369 5.22 16.10 0.44
N VAL A 370 5.90 16.17 1.56
CA VAL A 370 6.70 17.31 1.99
C VAL A 370 8.14 16.83 2.13
N LEU A 371 9.05 17.51 1.45
CA LEU A 371 10.47 17.19 1.52
C LEU A 371 10.98 17.45 2.94
N LYS A 372 11.82 16.55 3.46
CA LYS A 372 12.34 16.64 4.83
C LYS A 372 13.15 17.93 5.07
N ASN A 373 13.82 18.43 4.04
CA ASN A 373 14.61 19.66 4.04
C ASN A 373 13.80 20.92 3.68
N ALA A 374 12.49 20.81 3.45
CA ALA A 374 11.64 21.98 3.22
C ALA A 374 11.71 22.93 4.43
N ASN A 375 11.76 24.25 4.19
CA ASN A 375 11.82 25.25 5.26
C ASN A 375 10.46 25.95 5.40
N ILE A 376 9.54 25.34 6.17
CA ILE A 376 8.12 25.71 6.16
C ILE A 376 7.75 26.64 7.32
N GLY A 377 8.20 26.37 8.55
CA GLY A 377 7.80 27.15 9.72
C GLY A 377 6.30 27.00 10.02
N ASP A 378 5.57 28.11 10.04
CA ASP A 378 4.12 28.15 10.25
C ASP A 378 3.41 28.12 8.89
N TYR A 379 2.46 27.20 8.73
CA TYR A 379 1.81 26.95 7.45
C TYR A 379 0.30 26.82 7.59
N THR A 380 -0.44 27.51 6.73
CA THR A 380 -1.88 27.32 6.57
C THR A 380 -2.12 26.62 5.24
N ILE A 381 -2.80 25.48 5.29
CA ILE A 381 -3.13 24.74 4.07
C ILE A 381 -4.05 25.61 3.20
N PRO A 382 -3.82 25.74 1.88
CA PRO A 382 -4.75 26.46 1.00
C PRO A 382 -6.14 25.79 0.94
N ASP A 383 -7.21 26.56 0.75
CA ASP A 383 -8.59 26.01 0.64
C ASP A 383 -8.82 25.19 -0.65
N THR A 384 -7.92 25.30 -1.62
CA THR A 384 -7.89 24.43 -2.80
C THR A 384 -7.59 22.99 -2.42
N VAL A 385 -6.83 22.76 -1.33
CA VAL A 385 -6.47 21.41 -0.88
C VAL A 385 -7.68 20.76 -0.23
N LYS A 386 -8.03 19.57 -0.72
CA LYS A 386 -9.09 18.71 -0.22
C LYS A 386 -8.54 17.54 0.60
N TYR A 387 -7.31 17.09 0.29
CA TYR A 387 -6.72 15.88 0.83
C TYR A 387 -5.32 16.09 1.39
N ILE A 388 -5.09 15.68 2.63
CA ILE A 388 -3.73 15.48 3.17
C ILE A 388 -3.32 14.05 2.89
N GLY A 389 -2.29 13.82 2.07
CA GLY A 389 -1.84 12.48 1.70
C GLY A 389 -1.34 11.64 2.88
N ARG A 390 -1.39 10.31 2.72
CA ARG A 390 -0.76 9.37 3.67
C ARG A 390 0.73 9.70 3.81
N ASN A 391 1.25 9.71 5.03
CA ASN A 391 2.66 10.02 5.32
C ASN A 391 3.18 11.33 4.66
N SER A 392 2.30 12.26 4.30
CA SER A 392 2.67 13.42 3.47
C SER A 392 3.66 14.36 4.17
N PHE A 393 3.59 14.53 5.49
CA PHE A 393 4.55 15.31 6.29
C PHE A 393 5.57 14.44 7.00
N TRP A 394 5.82 13.20 6.55
CA TRP A 394 6.74 12.27 7.21
C TRP A 394 8.09 12.93 7.55
N ASN A 395 8.44 12.90 8.83
CA ASN A 395 9.70 13.40 9.37
C ASN A 395 9.95 14.89 9.08
N CYS A 396 8.91 15.67 8.78
CA CYS A 396 9.02 17.11 8.59
C CYS A 396 9.29 17.78 9.94
N LYS A 397 10.56 18.13 10.20
CA LYS A 397 10.99 18.77 11.46
C LYS A 397 10.90 20.30 11.44
N SER A 398 10.82 20.89 10.24
CA SER A 398 10.80 22.33 10.02
C SER A 398 9.42 22.95 10.23
N ILE A 399 8.35 22.15 10.11
CA ILE A 399 7.00 22.62 10.39
C ILE A 399 6.80 22.79 11.90
N LYS A 400 6.44 24.01 12.30
CA LYS A 400 6.18 24.40 13.69
C LYS A 400 4.69 24.44 13.97
N LYS A 401 3.91 25.09 13.11
CA LYS A 401 2.46 25.14 13.19
C LYS A 401 1.82 24.80 11.85
N LEU A 402 0.81 23.93 11.88
CA LEU A 402 0.00 23.59 10.72
C LEU A 402 -1.46 23.92 10.98
N THR A 403 -2.02 24.81 10.18
CA THR A 403 -3.45 25.15 10.22
C THR A 403 -4.20 24.40 9.14
N ILE A 404 -5.10 23.49 9.55
CA ILE A 404 -6.03 22.78 8.68
C ILE A 404 -7.10 23.77 8.19
N SER A 405 -7.25 23.87 6.87
CA SER A 405 -8.18 24.82 6.23
C SER A 405 -9.57 24.22 6.00
N ASN A 406 -10.53 25.06 5.62
CA ASN A 406 -11.91 24.63 5.38
C ASN A 406 -12.04 23.70 4.18
N GLY A 407 -11.12 23.80 3.21
CA GLY A 407 -11.09 22.92 2.04
C GLY A 407 -10.88 21.44 2.35
N ILE A 408 -10.26 21.10 3.48
CA ILE A 408 -9.90 19.71 3.80
C ILE A 408 -11.15 18.87 4.06
N VAL A 409 -11.32 17.81 3.27
CA VAL A 409 -12.41 16.83 3.42
C VAL A 409 -11.90 15.50 3.94
N LYS A 410 -10.59 15.20 3.79
CA LYS A 410 -10.01 13.93 4.24
C LYS A 410 -8.52 14.05 4.53
N ILE A 411 -8.11 13.30 5.57
CA ILE A 411 -6.74 13.26 6.07
C ILE A 411 -6.28 11.81 6.04
N GLY A 412 -5.20 11.57 5.29
CA GLY A 412 -4.62 10.26 5.09
C GLY A 412 -3.95 9.71 6.34
N TYR A 413 -3.58 8.43 6.31
CA TYR A 413 -3.00 7.76 7.46
C TYR A 413 -1.62 8.33 7.85
N ASN A 414 -1.43 8.52 9.16
CA ASN A 414 -0.17 8.98 9.77
C ASN A 414 0.51 10.14 9.01
N PRO A 415 -0.21 11.24 8.73
CA PRO A 415 0.30 12.29 7.86
C PRO A 415 1.49 13.00 8.52
N PHE A 416 1.53 13.06 9.86
CA PHE A 416 2.53 13.77 10.67
C PHE A 416 3.51 12.85 11.39
N ALA A 417 3.72 11.63 10.86
CA ALA A 417 4.69 10.69 11.41
C ALA A 417 6.04 11.37 11.63
N ASN A 418 6.64 11.23 12.82
CA ASN A 418 7.93 11.85 13.14
C ASN A 418 7.98 13.38 13.01
N CYS A 419 6.86 14.09 13.03
CA CYS A 419 6.85 15.55 13.18
C CYS A 419 6.90 15.90 14.68
N ASP A 420 8.10 16.07 15.24
CA ASP A 420 8.26 16.21 16.69
C ASP A 420 7.95 17.63 17.22
N ASN A 421 7.87 18.61 16.34
CA ASN A 421 7.71 20.02 16.69
C ASN A 421 6.34 20.61 16.30
N ILE A 422 5.49 19.83 15.62
CA ILE A 422 4.26 20.34 15.03
C ILE A 422 3.19 20.65 16.09
N GLU A 423 2.65 21.85 16.01
CA GLU A 423 1.39 22.29 16.61
C GLU A 423 0.30 22.25 15.53
N LEU A 424 -0.83 21.63 15.85
CA LEU A 424 -1.99 21.64 14.96
C LEU A 424 -2.93 22.77 15.36
N ALA A 425 -3.47 23.45 14.36
CA ALA A 425 -4.61 24.34 14.46
C ALA A 425 -5.62 23.96 13.38
N SER A 426 -6.89 24.33 13.56
CA SER A 426 -7.89 24.08 12.52
C SER A 426 -8.86 25.24 12.40
N LYS A 427 -9.17 25.59 11.15
CA LYS A 427 -10.33 26.40 10.75
C LYS A 427 -11.47 25.53 10.25
N ASN A 428 -11.21 24.24 10.01
CA ASN A 428 -12.11 23.27 9.41
C ASN A 428 -13.25 22.85 10.36
N GLN A 429 -14.45 22.68 9.81
CA GLN A 429 -15.63 22.27 10.58
C GLN A 429 -15.68 20.76 10.88
N LYS A 430 -15.11 19.91 10.00
CA LYS A 430 -15.09 18.45 10.13
C LYS A 430 -13.91 17.93 10.94
N PHE A 431 -12.77 18.61 10.86
CA PHE A 431 -11.53 18.25 11.54
C PHE A 431 -11.16 19.33 12.53
N ILE A 432 -11.29 19.05 13.82
CA ILE A 432 -11.04 20.04 14.87
C ILE A 432 -9.84 19.64 15.71
N VAL A 433 -9.23 20.61 16.38
CA VAL A 433 -8.10 20.36 17.29
C VAL A 433 -8.56 20.55 18.72
N ALA A 434 -8.34 19.54 19.56
CA ALA A 434 -8.54 19.61 21.00
C ALA A 434 -7.37 18.91 21.71
N ASP A 435 -6.84 19.53 22.77
CA ASP A 435 -5.64 19.06 23.49
C ASP A 435 -4.44 18.79 22.57
N GLY A 436 -4.32 19.56 21.48
CA GLY A 436 -3.29 19.39 20.45
C GLY A 436 -3.51 18.19 19.51
N MET A 437 -4.55 17.39 19.71
CA MET A 437 -4.90 16.23 18.88
C MET A 437 -5.96 16.60 17.85
N LEU A 438 -5.93 15.91 16.71
CA LEU A 438 -6.90 16.07 15.65
C LEU A 438 -8.07 15.09 15.84
N LEU A 439 -9.28 15.64 15.91
CA LEU A 439 -10.53 14.90 16.14
C LEU A 439 -11.53 15.16 15.00
N ASN A 440 -12.56 14.33 14.92
CA ASN A 440 -13.74 14.67 14.12
C ASN A 440 -14.59 15.76 14.79
N SER A 441 -15.55 16.33 14.05
CA SER A 441 -16.42 17.42 14.51
C SER A 441 -17.21 17.10 15.78
N GLU A 442 -17.59 15.83 15.96
CA GLU A 442 -18.36 15.35 17.12
C GLU A 442 -17.49 15.12 18.36
N LYS A 443 -16.15 15.21 18.24
CA LYS A 443 -15.18 14.91 19.31
C LYS A 443 -15.29 13.48 19.86
N ASN A 444 -15.81 12.53 19.08
CA ASN A 444 -15.93 11.12 19.47
C ASN A 444 -14.94 10.21 18.75
N GLU A 445 -14.25 10.70 17.72
CA GLU A 445 -13.17 10.00 17.04
C GLU A 445 -11.85 10.77 17.10
N LEU A 446 -10.79 10.10 17.58
CA LEU A 446 -9.43 10.61 17.52
C LEU A 446 -8.78 10.17 16.20
N ILE A 447 -8.51 11.14 15.34
CA ILE A 447 -8.00 10.94 13.98
C ILE A 447 -6.47 10.83 13.99
N CYS A 448 -5.79 11.76 14.67
CA CYS A 448 -4.34 11.78 14.73
C CYS A 448 -3.83 12.52 15.97
N CYS A 449 -2.84 11.94 16.64
CA CYS A 449 -2.07 12.57 17.70
C CYS A 449 -0.64 12.81 17.20
N PRO A 450 -0.18 14.06 17.06
CA PRO A 450 1.22 14.34 16.75
C PRO A 450 2.19 13.87 17.84
N ASN A 451 3.41 13.48 17.45
CA ASN A 451 4.47 13.03 18.35
C ASN A 451 4.76 14.04 19.48
N ARG A 452 4.72 15.33 19.16
CA ARG A 452 4.90 16.43 20.12
C ARG A 452 3.93 16.31 21.29
N VAL A 453 2.66 16.07 20.98
CA VAL A 453 1.57 16.02 21.97
C VAL A 453 1.68 14.72 22.77
N ALA A 454 1.95 13.60 22.10
CA ALA A 454 2.19 12.31 22.74
C ALA A 454 3.34 12.29 23.77
N LYS A 455 4.28 13.24 23.70
CA LYS A 455 5.41 13.37 24.64
C LYS A 455 4.98 13.78 26.07
N GLY A 456 3.74 14.21 26.28
CA GLY A 456 3.22 14.60 27.60
C GLY A 456 1.83 14.07 27.94
N ILE A 457 1.10 13.51 26.97
CA ILE A 457 -0.25 12.96 27.18
C ILE A 457 -0.21 11.88 28.26
N ARG A 458 -1.11 12.05 29.23
CA ARG A 458 -1.46 11.02 30.21
C ARG A 458 -2.90 10.53 30.04
N TYR A 459 -3.77 11.27 29.37
CA TYR A 459 -5.20 10.99 29.27
C TYR A 459 -5.70 11.18 27.84
N LEU A 460 -6.54 10.27 27.37
CA LEU A 460 -7.33 10.44 26.16
C LEU A 460 -8.38 11.55 26.39
N PRO A 461 -8.67 12.44 25.40
CA PRO A 461 -9.77 13.41 25.54
C PRO A 461 -11.08 12.72 25.89
N LYS A 462 -11.92 13.34 26.73
CA LYS A 462 -13.25 12.80 27.11
C LYS A 462 -14.15 12.66 25.87
N ASN A 463 -15.11 11.73 25.91
CA ASN A 463 -16.06 11.43 24.83
C ASN A 463 -15.48 10.70 23.61
N ILE A 464 -14.18 10.37 23.59
CA ILE A 464 -13.59 9.59 22.49
C ILE A 464 -14.07 8.14 22.58
N LYS A 465 -14.95 7.77 21.65
CA LYS A 465 -15.45 6.41 21.46
C LYS A 465 -14.53 5.57 20.56
N ARG A 466 -13.78 6.22 19.67
CA ARG A 466 -12.91 5.53 18.71
C ARG A 466 -11.53 6.18 18.60
N ILE A 467 -10.50 5.35 18.69
CA ILE A 467 -9.13 5.70 18.28
C ILE A 467 -8.93 5.17 16.87
N ASN A 468 -8.87 6.07 15.89
CA ASN A 468 -8.80 5.69 14.47
C ASN A 468 -7.47 5.01 14.11
N SER A 469 -7.51 4.33 12.98
CA SER A 469 -6.37 3.59 12.45
C SER A 469 -5.11 4.47 12.41
N ARG A 470 -4.04 4.02 13.08
CA ARG A 470 -2.74 4.70 13.19
C ARG A 470 -2.72 6.06 13.89
N ALA A 471 -3.73 6.41 14.68
CA ALA A 471 -3.82 7.73 15.30
C ALA A 471 -2.61 8.11 16.19
N PHE A 472 -1.99 7.14 16.88
CA PHE A 472 -0.75 7.30 17.65
C PHE A 472 0.44 6.57 17.01
N SER A 473 0.36 6.19 15.73
CA SER A 473 1.41 5.36 15.13
C SER A 473 2.75 6.11 15.03
N GLY A 474 3.80 5.52 15.61
CA GLY A 474 5.13 6.13 15.65
C GLY A 474 5.27 7.21 16.73
N CYS A 475 4.34 7.31 17.67
CA CYS A 475 4.49 8.13 18.89
C CYS A 475 5.54 7.50 19.82
N PHE A 476 6.80 7.49 19.39
CA PHE A 476 7.91 6.83 20.09
C PHE A 476 8.12 7.37 21.51
N ASN A 477 7.72 8.60 21.79
CA ASN A 477 7.86 9.23 23.12
C ASN A 477 6.68 8.95 24.07
N LEU A 478 5.60 8.31 23.60
CA LEU A 478 4.46 7.95 24.45
C LEU A 478 4.87 6.88 25.47
N LYS A 479 4.81 7.20 26.76
CA LYS A 479 5.20 6.29 27.86
C LYS A 479 4.02 5.59 28.52
N SER A 480 2.89 6.28 28.59
CA SER A 480 1.63 5.85 29.23
C SER A 480 0.49 6.65 28.62
N ILE A 481 -0.69 6.06 28.56
CA ILE A 481 -1.94 6.75 28.22
C ILE A 481 -3.07 6.12 29.02
N GLU A 482 -3.89 6.94 29.64
CA GLU A 482 -5.11 6.56 30.32
C GLU A 482 -6.28 6.69 29.34
N LEU A 483 -6.99 5.59 29.17
CA LEU A 483 -8.17 5.49 28.31
C LEU A 483 -9.41 5.54 29.21
N HIS A 484 -10.45 6.26 28.81
CA HIS A 484 -11.67 6.42 29.62
C HIS A 484 -12.74 5.38 29.26
N ASN A 485 -13.71 5.17 30.18
CA ASN A 485 -14.77 4.16 30.10
C ASN A 485 -15.91 4.48 29.10
N GLU A 486 -15.62 5.24 28.05
CA GLU A 486 -16.52 5.42 26.90
C GLU A 486 -15.84 5.00 25.59
N LEU A 487 -14.55 4.63 25.64
CA LEU A 487 -13.83 4.14 24.47
C LEU A 487 -14.36 2.75 24.09
N GLU A 488 -14.86 2.63 22.88
CA GLU A 488 -15.49 1.42 22.32
C GLU A 488 -14.53 0.68 21.38
N LEU A 489 -13.67 1.39 20.63
CA LEU A 489 -12.85 0.81 19.56
C LEU A 489 -11.42 1.36 19.52
N ILE A 490 -10.43 0.45 19.52
CA ILE A 490 -9.03 0.72 19.17
C ILE A 490 -8.74 0.08 17.81
N ASP A 491 -8.59 0.92 16.79
CA ASP A 491 -8.55 0.47 15.41
C ASP A 491 -7.14 0.03 14.94
N LYS A 492 -7.05 -0.44 13.69
CA LYS A 492 -5.86 -1.06 13.09
C LYS A 492 -4.63 -0.17 13.24
N SER A 493 -3.57 -0.74 13.82
CA SER A 493 -2.29 -0.04 14.01
C SER A 493 -2.34 1.25 14.84
N ALA A 494 -3.39 1.50 15.63
CA ALA A 494 -3.60 2.74 16.40
C ALA A 494 -2.35 3.20 17.17
N PHE A 495 -1.68 2.31 17.89
CA PHE A 495 -0.47 2.53 18.70
C PHE A 495 0.76 1.80 18.14
N THR A 496 0.76 1.42 16.85
CA THR A 496 1.93 0.73 16.25
C THR A 496 3.19 1.56 16.42
N LEU A 497 4.28 0.93 16.87
CA LEU A 497 5.58 1.55 17.13
C LEU A 497 5.59 2.63 18.23
N CYS A 498 4.65 2.59 19.17
CA CYS A 498 4.77 3.34 20.44
C CYS A 498 5.81 2.68 21.36
N SER A 499 7.07 2.66 20.94
CA SER A 499 8.14 1.82 21.50
C SER A 499 8.54 2.15 22.94
N ASN A 500 8.05 3.25 23.54
CA ASN A 500 8.25 3.56 24.96
C ASN A 500 7.03 3.31 25.85
N LEU A 501 5.89 2.87 25.30
CA LEU A 501 4.70 2.52 26.06
C LEU A 501 4.99 1.27 26.89
N LYS A 502 4.83 1.35 28.22
CA LYS A 502 5.20 0.25 29.14
C LYS A 502 4.03 -0.59 29.60
N GLU A 503 2.89 0.04 29.85
CA GLU A 503 1.68 -0.60 30.34
C GLU A 503 0.47 0.06 29.68
N ILE A 504 -0.60 -0.71 29.49
CA ILE A 504 -1.87 -0.18 28.99
C ILE A 504 -3.04 -0.84 29.72
N TYR A 505 -3.96 0.01 30.17
CA TYR A 505 -5.28 -0.40 30.66
C TYR A 505 -6.29 -0.11 29.54
N ILE A 506 -6.85 -1.16 28.96
CA ILE A 506 -7.91 -1.06 27.97
C ILE A 506 -9.24 -1.08 28.76
N PRO A 507 -10.11 -0.08 28.63
CA PRO A 507 -11.29 0.07 29.46
C PRO A 507 -12.33 -1.00 29.17
N ASP A 508 -13.22 -1.26 30.12
CA ASP A 508 -14.25 -2.31 30.00
C ASP A 508 -15.32 -1.98 28.97
N SER A 509 -15.44 -0.71 28.59
CA SER A 509 -16.25 -0.24 27.47
C SER A 509 -15.69 -0.65 26.10
N CYS A 510 -14.42 -1.04 26.02
CA CYS A 510 -13.76 -1.33 24.75
C CYS A 510 -14.22 -2.68 24.22
N ILE A 511 -14.95 -2.64 23.10
CA ILE A 511 -15.54 -3.78 22.43
C ILE A 511 -14.53 -4.45 21.51
N TYR A 512 -13.69 -3.67 20.82
CA TYR A 512 -12.77 -4.16 19.80
C TYR A 512 -11.35 -3.59 19.92
N VAL A 513 -10.37 -4.47 19.78
CA VAL A 513 -8.95 -4.14 19.58
C VAL A 513 -8.47 -4.84 18.31
N ASN A 514 -8.30 -4.04 17.25
CA ASN A 514 -8.10 -4.54 15.90
C ASN A 514 -6.66 -4.95 15.59
N GLU A 515 -6.46 -5.48 14.38
CA GLU A 515 -5.18 -5.96 13.89
C GLU A 515 -4.04 -4.95 14.10
N TRP A 516 -2.91 -5.43 14.63
CA TRP A 516 -1.69 -4.64 14.85
C TRP A 516 -1.85 -3.39 15.72
N ALA A 517 -2.97 -3.23 16.44
CA ALA A 517 -3.27 -2.05 17.25
C ALA A 517 -2.08 -1.57 18.09
N PHE A 518 -1.29 -2.48 18.67
CA PHE A 518 -0.11 -2.19 19.46
C PHE A 518 1.16 -2.84 18.90
N ALA A 519 1.22 -3.11 17.59
CA ALA A 519 2.35 -3.80 16.98
C ALA A 519 3.68 -3.07 17.20
N GLY A 520 4.73 -3.79 17.59
CA GLY A 520 6.07 -3.21 17.80
C GLY A 520 6.18 -2.23 18.98
N CYS A 521 5.25 -2.29 19.94
CA CYS A 521 5.41 -1.65 21.25
C CYS A 521 6.40 -2.46 22.11
N VAL A 522 7.67 -2.46 21.72
CA VAL A 522 8.72 -3.35 22.26
C VAL A 522 9.01 -3.21 23.76
N LYS A 523 8.54 -2.13 24.42
CA LYS A 523 8.65 -1.95 25.88
C LYS A 523 7.35 -2.23 26.64
N LEU A 524 6.28 -2.59 25.94
CA LEU A 524 5.00 -2.92 26.55
C LEU A 524 5.14 -4.25 27.29
N LYS A 525 4.98 -4.23 28.61
CA LYS A 525 5.17 -5.38 29.50
C LYS A 525 3.86 -5.88 30.09
N LYS A 526 2.85 -5.03 30.21
CA LYS A 526 1.57 -5.37 30.84
C LYS A 526 0.40 -4.78 30.07
N ILE A 527 -0.57 -5.62 29.77
CA ILE A 527 -1.84 -5.23 29.17
C ILE A 527 -2.92 -5.71 30.10
N SER A 528 -3.84 -4.82 30.49
CA SER A 528 -5.03 -5.20 31.23
C SER A 528 -6.25 -4.92 30.37
N ILE A 529 -7.06 -5.94 30.10
CA ILE A 529 -8.16 -5.91 29.13
C ILE A 529 -9.35 -6.70 29.67
N ASN A 530 -10.57 -6.31 29.30
CA ASN A 530 -11.78 -7.07 29.65
C ASN A 530 -11.80 -8.42 28.90
N GLU A 531 -12.31 -9.47 29.54
CA GLU A 531 -12.43 -10.79 28.92
C GLU A 531 -13.38 -10.83 27.72
N ASN A 532 -14.35 -9.91 27.67
CA ASN A 532 -15.34 -9.77 26.59
C ASN A 532 -14.88 -8.86 25.44
N THR A 533 -13.72 -8.21 25.55
CA THR A 533 -13.18 -7.42 24.44
C THR A 533 -12.76 -8.35 23.30
N ASN A 534 -13.29 -8.11 22.10
CA ASN A 534 -12.90 -8.81 20.89
C ASN A 534 -11.48 -8.39 20.49
N LEU A 535 -10.53 -9.29 20.69
CA LEU A 535 -9.12 -9.05 20.46
C LEU A 535 -8.64 -9.78 19.19
N HIS A 536 -8.18 -9.04 18.19
CA HIS A 536 -7.58 -9.64 17.00
C HIS A 536 -6.28 -10.38 17.35
N LYS A 537 -6.06 -11.57 16.78
CA LYS A 537 -4.89 -12.44 17.07
C LYS A 537 -3.53 -11.74 16.93
N ASN A 538 -3.43 -10.77 16.01
CA ASN A 538 -2.21 -10.01 15.74
C ASN A 538 -2.16 -8.62 16.41
N ALA A 539 -3.09 -8.28 17.30
CA ALA A 539 -3.17 -6.94 17.90
C ALA A 539 -1.88 -6.50 18.61
N PHE A 540 -1.17 -7.44 19.25
CA PHE A 540 0.05 -7.19 20.04
C PHE A 540 1.31 -7.82 19.44
N ILE A 541 1.37 -8.01 18.11
CA ILE A 541 2.53 -8.64 17.48
C ILE A 541 3.83 -7.84 17.73
N GLY A 542 4.91 -8.54 18.11
CA GLY A 542 6.19 -7.90 18.44
C GLY A 542 6.19 -7.18 19.80
N CYS A 543 5.27 -7.54 20.70
CA CYS A 543 5.24 -7.11 22.10
C CYS A 543 5.43 -8.33 23.00
N ASP A 544 6.24 -8.19 24.05
CA ASP A 544 6.48 -9.23 25.06
C ASP A 544 5.55 -9.06 26.29
N ALA A 545 4.39 -8.44 26.08
CA ALA A 545 3.50 -8.02 27.15
C ALA A 545 2.69 -9.19 27.72
N LYS A 546 2.61 -9.29 29.06
CA LYS A 546 1.66 -10.18 29.74
C LYS A 546 0.25 -9.60 29.64
N ILE A 547 -0.67 -10.35 29.05
CA ILE A 547 -2.09 -10.00 28.99
C ILE A 547 -2.80 -10.49 30.26
N ILE A 548 -3.43 -9.57 30.97
CA ILE A 548 -4.24 -9.82 32.16
C ILE A 548 -5.69 -9.57 31.77
N LYS A 549 -6.46 -10.65 31.62
CA LYS A 549 -7.89 -10.56 31.38
C LYS A 549 -8.62 -10.30 32.69
N ARG A 550 -9.49 -9.30 32.70
CA ARG A 550 -10.35 -8.94 33.83
C ARG A 550 -11.78 -9.37 33.53
N ARG A 551 -12.49 -9.87 34.55
CA ARG A 551 -13.95 -9.98 34.51
C ARG A 551 -14.55 -8.61 34.79
N ARG A 552 -15.69 -8.30 34.16
CA ARG A 552 -16.40 -7.03 34.33
C ARG A 552 -16.64 -6.80 35.84
N LEU A 553 -16.17 -5.68 36.37
CA LEU A 553 -16.48 -5.23 37.73
C LEU A 553 -17.92 -4.73 37.82
#